data_AF-A0A2N9MFS3-F1
#
_entry.id   AF-A0A2N9MFS3-F1
#
_cell.length_a   1.000
_cell.length_b   1.000
_cell.length_c   1.000
_cell.angle_alpha   90.00
_cell.angle_beta   90.00
_cell.angle_gamma   90.00
#
_symmetry.space_group_name_H-M   'P 1'
#
loop_
_entity.id
_entity.type
_entity.pdbx_description
1 polymer ?
#
loop_
_entity_poly.entity_id
_entity_poly.type
_entity_poly.pdbx_seq_one_letter_code
_entity_poly.pdbx_strand_id
1 'polypeptide(L)'
;MLTRITITLVLATLLAAVFIFPHTHVRAQGFGPEERFVCGVNERDEIFCTSYRGMENGRWERIPGALRQVVIRQGHLWGVNRNGDMFYSDDFRAGDTHWMRLEGRAKEIAEGHGVLCHVNDKDQVYCADEGIDTPHPRWHRAPDGANLKFISVN
;
A
#
# COMPACT_ATOMS: atom_id res chain seq x y z
N MET A 1 -44.84 -61.49 -26.01
CA MET A 1 -45.16 -60.99 -24.65
C MET A 1 -44.11 -59.94 -24.31
N LEU A 2 -44.57 -58.73 -23.92
CA LEU A 2 -43.97 -57.81 -22.91
C LEU A 2 -42.47 -57.44 -23.02
N THR A 3 -41.98 -56.20 -22.90
CA THR A 3 -42.52 -54.87 -22.58
C THR A 3 -41.37 -53.86 -22.72
N ARG A 4 -41.71 -52.61 -23.08
CA ARG A 4 -41.20 -51.30 -22.61
C ARG A 4 -39.74 -51.10 -22.11
N ILE A 5 -39.08 -50.15 -22.78
CA ILE A 5 -38.45 -48.88 -22.31
C ILE A 5 -37.47 -48.92 -21.12
N THR A 6 -36.27 -48.35 -21.31
CA THR A 6 -35.64 -47.33 -20.43
C THR A 6 -34.37 -46.78 -21.11
N ILE A 7 -34.43 -45.58 -21.70
CA ILE A 7 -33.95 -44.29 -21.16
C ILE A 7 -32.44 -44.31 -20.81
N THR A 8 -31.66 -43.76 -21.73
CA THR A 8 -30.23 -43.45 -21.61
C THR A 8 -30.00 -42.44 -20.50
N LEU A 9 -29.29 -42.82 -19.43
CA LEU A 9 -28.83 -41.89 -18.42
C LEU A 9 -27.51 -41.26 -18.89
N VAL A 10 -27.55 -40.01 -19.35
CA VAL A 10 -26.36 -39.19 -19.53
C VAL A 10 -25.94 -38.71 -18.14
N LEU A 11 -24.89 -39.32 -17.57
CA LEU A 11 -24.30 -38.82 -16.33
C LEU A 11 -23.42 -37.60 -16.65
N ALA A 12 -23.87 -36.45 -16.16
CA ALA A 12 -23.29 -35.15 -16.36
C ALA A 12 -21.94 -34.97 -15.64
N THR A 13 -21.07 -34.22 -16.31
CA THR A 13 -20.04 -33.32 -15.78
C THR A 13 -18.98 -33.91 -14.84
N LEU A 14 -17.84 -34.32 -15.40
CA LEU A 14 -16.58 -34.34 -14.66
C LEU A 14 -15.90 -32.98 -14.79
N LEU A 15 -15.83 -32.30 -13.63
CA LEU A 15 -14.84 -31.32 -13.20
C LEU A 15 -14.32 -30.36 -14.28
N ALA A 16 -14.81 -29.12 -14.23
CA ALA A 16 -13.96 -28.00 -14.59
C ALA A 16 -12.65 -28.17 -13.80
N ALA A 17 -11.56 -28.43 -14.51
CA ALA A 17 -10.24 -28.22 -13.96
C ALA A 17 -10.20 -26.75 -13.56
N VAL A 18 -10.45 -26.48 -12.28
CA VAL A 18 -9.99 -25.27 -11.66
C VAL A 18 -8.49 -25.36 -11.86
N PHE A 19 -7.99 -24.65 -12.87
CA PHE A 19 -6.60 -24.23 -12.88
C PHE A 19 -6.45 -23.37 -11.65
N ILE A 20 -6.24 -24.03 -10.50
CA ILE A 20 -5.49 -23.46 -9.41
C ILE A 20 -4.12 -23.32 -10.04
N PHE A 21 -3.90 -22.22 -10.76
CA PHE A 21 -2.57 -21.68 -10.81
C PHE A 21 -2.25 -21.47 -9.33
N PRO A 22 -1.36 -22.27 -8.71
CA PRO A 22 -0.78 -21.77 -7.49
C PRO A 22 -0.15 -20.46 -7.97
N HIS A 23 -0.72 -19.33 -7.56
CA HIS A 23 0.08 -18.12 -7.55
C HIS A 23 1.22 -18.55 -6.65
N THR A 24 2.35 -18.88 -7.29
CA THR A 24 3.60 -19.05 -6.62
C THR A 24 3.81 -17.69 -6.00
N HIS A 25 3.33 -17.53 -4.76
CA HIS A 25 3.68 -16.40 -3.93
C HIS A 25 5.20 -16.50 -3.85
N VAL A 26 5.82 -15.69 -4.69
CA VAL A 26 7.25 -15.39 -4.67
C VAL A 26 7.56 -15.16 -3.21
N ARG A 27 8.31 -16.11 -2.65
CA ARG A 27 8.85 -16.16 -1.29
C ARG A 27 8.28 -15.05 -0.40
N ALA A 28 7.19 -15.34 0.32
CA ALA A 28 6.73 -14.47 1.40
C ALA A 28 7.97 -14.17 2.26
N GLN A 29 8.49 -12.95 2.12
CA GLN A 29 9.51 -12.43 3.01
C GLN A 29 8.89 -12.59 4.38
N GLY A 30 9.52 -13.36 5.27
CA GLY A 30 8.89 -14.03 6.39
C GLY A 30 8.34 -13.09 7.46
N PHE A 31 7.31 -12.34 7.10
CA PHE A 31 6.67 -11.32 7.89
C PHE A 31 5.37 -11.88 8.45
N GLY A 32 5.25 -11.89 9.77
CA GLY A 32 4.03 -12.31 10.44
C GLY A 32 2.87 -11.33 10.20
N PRO A 33 1.62 -11.75 10.45
CA PRO A 33 0.44 -10.89 10.28
C PRO A 33 0.41 -9.66 11.21
N GLU A 34 1.17 -9.68 12.31
CA GLU A 34 1.25 -8.61 13.32
C GLU A 34 2.62 -7.91 13.35
N GLU A 35 3.35 -7.98 12.23
CA GLU A 35 4.71 -7.45 12.20
C GLU A 35 4.70 -5.92 12.16
N ARG A 36 5.43 -5.31 13.10
CA ARG A 36 5.70 -3.86 13.08
C ARG A 36 6.82 -3.61 12.10
N PHE A 37 6.60 -2.69 11.17
CA PHE A 37 7.57 -2.32 10.15
C PHE A 37 8.23 -0.99 10.48
N VAL A 38 9.47 -0.86 10.03
CA VAL A 38 10.25 0.37 10.08
C VAL A 38 10.69 0.67 8.66
N CYS A 39 10.30 1.83 8.15
CA CYS A 39 10.72 2.29 6.83
C CYS A 39 11.40 3.65 6.95
N GLY A 40 12.30 3.93 6.03
CA GLY A 40 13.01 5.19 5.95
C GLY A 40 13.56 5.42 4.56
N VAL A 41 14.15 6.59 4.38
CA VAL A 41 14.82 6.98 3.14
C VAL A 41 16.23 7.47 3.45
N ASN A 42 17.14 7.37 2.49
CA ASN A 42 18.50 7.88 2.62
C ASN A 42 18.71 9.21 1.85
N GLU A 43 19.93 9.74 1.85
CA GLU A 43 20.29 10.99 1.18
C GLU A 43 20.08 10.98 -0.35
N ARG A 44 19.98 9.79 -0.96
CA ARG A 44 19.75 9.56 -2.40
C ARG A 44 18.28 9.29 -2.73
N ASP A 45 17.37 9.50 -1.77
CA ASP A 45 15.94 9.18 -1.84
C ASP A 45 15.64 7.69 -1.97
N GLU A 46 16.60 6.82 -1.73
CA GLU A 46 16.35 5.38 -1.77
C GLU A 46 15.56 4.97 -0.54
N ILE A 47 14.55 4.12 -0.77
CA ILE A 47 13.61 3.68 0.25
C ILE A 47 14.09 2.35 0.81
N PHE A 48 14.09 2.22 2.14
CA PHE A 48 14.40 0.97 2.82
C PHE A 48 13.33 0.65 3.85
N CYS A 49 12.92 -0.62 3.89
CA CYS A 49 12.01 -1.13 4.89
C CYS A 49 12.61 -2.37 5.56
N THR A 50 12.23 -2.58 6.81
CA THR A 50 12.54 -3.77 7.58
C THR A 50 11.41 -4.02 8.57
N SER A 51 11.44 -5.17 9.24
CA SER A 51 10.62 -5.34 10.43
C SER A 51 11.34 -4.87 11.68
N TYR A 52 10.59 -4.61 12.75
CA TYR A 52 11.16 -4.22 14.03
C TYR A 52 12.21 -5.24 14.53
N ARG A 53 11.98 -6.54 14.29
CA ARG A 53 12.96 -7.61 14.60
C ARG A 53 14.11 -7.66 13.59
N GLY A 54 13.83 -7.37 12.32
CA GLY A 54 14.83 -7.27 11.25
C GLY A 54 15.83 -6.13 11.48
N MET A 55 15.37 -5.03 12.08
CA MET A 55 16.20 -3.87 12.45
C MET A 55 17.35 -4.26 13.38
N GLU A 56 17.12 -5.13 14.36
CA GLU A 56 18.16 -5.61 15.30
C GLU A 56 19.27 -6.40 14.59
N ASN A 57 19.00 -6.92 13.41
CA ASN A 57 19.89 -7.81 12.66
C ASN A 57 20.39 -7.19 11.34
N GLY A 58 20.16 -5.88 11.12
CA GLY A 58 20.61 -5.16 9.92
C GLY A 58 19.93 -5.60 8.61
N ARG A 59 18.74 -6.21 8.66
CA ARG A 59 18.04 -6.75 7.48
C ARG A 59 17.17 -5.70 6.81
N TRP A 60 17.81 -4.67 6.25
CA TRP A 60 17.13 -3.66 5.46
C TRP A 60 16.94 -4.13 4.02
N GLU A 61 15.74 -3.95 3.51
CA GLU A 61 15.39 -4.27 2.14
C GLU A 61 15.14 -2.99 1.37
N ARG A 62 15.77 -2.87 0.20
CA ARG A 62 15.59 -1.73 -0.69
C ARG A 62 14.26 -1.88 -1.42
N ILE A 63 13.41 -0.88 -1.29
CA ILE A 63 12.13 -0.81 -1.99
C ILE A 63 12.33 -0.04 -3.30
N PRO A 64 11.88 -0.56 -4.46
CA PRO A 64 11.95 0.18 -5.72
C PRO A 64 11.23 1.53 -5.62
N GLY A 65 11.84 2.60 -6.14
CA GLY A 65 11.28 3.96 -6.09
C GLY A 65 12.27 4.98 -5.56
N ALA A 66 11.85 6.25 -5.52
CA ALA A 66 12.63 7.36 -4.97
C ALA A 66 11.71 8.35 -4.24
N LEU A 67 11.84 8.40 -2.92
CA LEU A 67 11.06 9.29 -2.05
C LEU A 67 12.00 10.00 -1.06
N ARG A 68 11.65 11.23 -0.68
CA ARG A 68 12.37 11.98 0.36
C ARG A 68 11.72 11.87 1.74
N GLN A 69 10.53 11.29 1.82
CA GLN A 69 9.81 10.96 3.04
C GLN A 69 8.89 9.78 2.75
N VAL A 70 8.76 8.88 3.73
CA VAL A 70 7.87 7.73 3.69
C VAL A 70 7.12 7.62 5.02
N VAL A 71 5.85 7.20 4.94
CA VAL A 71 4.96 6.89 6.06
C VAL A 71 4.41 5.49 5.83
N ILE A 72 4.27 4.71 6.90
CA ILE A 72 3.85 3.30 6.82
C ILE A 72 2.76 2.97 7.83
N ARG A 73 1.76 2.21 7.38
CA ARG A 73 0.78 1.52 8.24
C ARG A 73 0.52 0.13 7.70
N GLN A 74 0.78 -0.91 8.50
CA GLN A 74 0.44 -2.30 8.18
C GLN A 74 0.92 -2.79 6.78
N GLY A 75 2.03 -2.26 6.27
CA GLY A 75 2.57 -2.62 4.94
C GLY A 75 2.20 -1.66 3.81
N HIS A 76 1.18 -0.82 4.03
CA HIS A 76 0.82 0.26 3.14
C HIS A 76 1.83 1.40 3.29
N LEU A 77 2.31 1.94 2.16
CA LEU A 77 3.26 3.04 2.12
C LEU A 77 2.62 4.27 1.50
N TRP A 78 2.84 5.42 2.12
CA TRP A 78 2.65 6.74 1.52
C TRP A 78 3.97 7.50 1.53
N GLY A 79 4.15 8.44 0.62
CA GLY A 79 5.32 9.28 0.68
C GLY A 79 5.34 10.41 -0.34
N VAL A 80 6.35 11.27 -0.20
CA VAL A 80 6.59 12.39 -1.11
C VAL A 80 7.99 12.30 -1.71
N ASN A 81 8.11 12.61 -2.99
CA ASN A 81 9.41 12.76 -3.64
C ASN A 81 9.95 14.21 -3.55
N ARG A 82 11.15 14.46 -4.09
CA ARG A 82 11.74 15.82 -4.13
C ARG A 82 10.99 16.82 -4.99
N ASN A 83 10.21 16.36 -5.97
CA ASN A 83 9.38 17.20 -6.82
C ASN A 83 8.04 17.59 -6.16
N GLY A 84 7.78 17.05 -4.96
CA GLY A 84 6.54 17.23 -4.23
C GLY A 84 5.39 16.36 -4.72
N ASP A 85 5.66 15.36 -5.56
CA ASP A 85 4.66 14.36 -5.95
C ASP A 85 4.42 13.38 -4.81
N MET A 86 3.16 13.03 -4.59
CA MET A 86 2.73 12.09 -3.57
C MET A 86 2.48 10.71 -4.19
N PHE A 87 2.83 9.66 -3.45
CA PHE A 87 2.66 8.27 -3.90
C PHE A 87 2.08 7.39 -2.80
N TYR A 88 1.39 6.34 -3.22
CA TYR A 88 0.85 5.26 -2.40
C TYR A 88 1.27 3.90 -2.96
N SER A 89 1.54 2.94 -2.09
CA SER A 89 1.66 1.51 -2.41
C SER A 89 0.91 0.70 -1.37
N ASP A 90 0.16 -0.29 -1.82
CA ASP A 90 -0.71 -1.14 -1.01
C ASP A 90 0.07 -2.16 -0.18
N ASP A 91 1.08 -2.79 -0.76
CA ASP A 91 1.93 -3.72 -0.03
C ASP A 91 3.38 -3.73 -0.55
N PHE A 92 4.30 -3.15 0.23
CA PHE A 92 5.72 -3.17 -0.14
C PHE A 92 6.33 -4.59 -0.15
N ARG A 93 5.71 -5.56 0.53
CA ARG A 93 6.23 -6.92 0.71
C ARG A 93 5.97 -7.84 -0.48
N ALA A 94 5.15 -7.40 -1.44
CA ALA A 94 4.79 -8.20 -2.61
C ALA A 94 5.99 -8.52 -3.53
N GLY A 95 7.11 -7.80 -3.37
CA GLY A 95 8.32 -7.96 -4.18
C GLY A 95 8.32 -7.12 -5.46
N ASP A 96 7.15 -6.64 -5.87
CA ASP A 96 6.91 -5.67 -6.95
C ASP A 96 6.10 -4.48 -6.42
N THR A 97 6.77 -3.54 -5.76
CA THR A 97 6.11 -2.37 -5.18
C THR A 97 5.42 -1.53 -6.27
N HIS A 98 4.09 -1.60 -6.30
CA HIS A 98 3.26 -0.83 -7.22
C HIS A 98 2.97 0.55 -6.64
N TRP A 99 3.59 1.58 -7.22
CA TRP A 99 3.35 2.96 -6.83
C TRP A 99 2.23 3.58 -7.65
N MET A 100 1.21 4.06 -6.95
CA MET A 100 0.17 4.93 -7.48
C MET A 100 0.48 6.38 -7.12
N ARG A 101 0.43 7.28 -8.08
CA ARG A 101 0.55 8.72 -7.80
C ARG A 101 -0.78 9.23 -7.25
N LEU A 102 -0.72 9.97 -6.16
CA LEU A 102 -1.89 10.64 -5.57
C LEU A 102 -2.04 12.04 -6.15
N GLU A 103 -3.28 12.49 -6.27
CA GLU A 103 -3.56 13.87 -6.65
C GLU A 103 -3.06 14.89 -5.62
N GLY A 104 -2.53 16.01 -6.11
CA GLY A 104 -2.00 17.10 -5.29
C GLY A 104 -0.48 17.11 -5.24
N ARG A 105 0.07 18.06 -4.48
CA ARG A 105 1.50 18.23 -4.23
C ARG A 105 1.75 18.49 -2.76
N ALA A 106 2.77 17.87 -2.21
CA ALA A 106 3.08 17.97 -0.79
C ALA A 106 4.58 18.10 -0.56
N LYS A 107 4.91 18.86 0.47
CA LYS A 107 6.25 18.89 1.02
C LYS A 107 6.46 17.94 2.21
N GLU A 108 5.37 17.44 2.77
CA GLU A 108 5.32 16.60 3.96
C GLU A 108 3.99 15.84 3.95
N ILE A 109 3.99 14.58 4.40
CA ILE A 109 2.81 13.72 4.48
C ILE A 109 2.85 12.88 5.77
N ALA A 110 1.71 12.76 6.44
CA ALA A 110 1.57 12.03 7.69
C ALA A 110 0.28 11.19 7.67
N GLU A 111 0.29 10.05 8.35
CA GLU A 111 -0.87 9.18 8.47
C GLU A 111 -0.98 8.68 9.91
N GLY A 112 -2.23 8.60 10.41
CA GLY A 112 -2.55 7.97 11.68
C GLY A 112 -4.00 7.53 11.70
N HIS A 113 -4.24 6.30 12.17
CA HIS A 113 -5.56 5.68 12.32
C HIS A 113 -6.53 5.82 11.12
N GLY A 114 -6.02 5.76 9.89
CA GLY A 114 -6.82 5.84 8.67
C GLY A 114 -7.04 7.27 8.15
N VAL A 115 -6.42 8.27 8.78
CA VAL A 115 -6.44 9.66 8.32
C VAL A 115 -5.08 10.00 7.72
N LEU A 116 -5.07 10.28 6.42
CA LEU A 116 -3.89 10.74 5.70
C LEU A 116 -3.97 12.27 5.60
N CYS A 117 -2.91 12.95 5.98
CA CYS A 117 -2.79 14.39 5.84
C CYS A 117 -1.49 14.78 5.15
N HIS A 118 -1.48 15.93 4.47
CA HIS A 118 -0.29 16.47 3.87
C HIS A 118 -0.20 17.99 4.04
N VAL A 119 1.02 18.50 3.95
CA VAL A 119 1.32 19.94 3.90
C VAL A 119 1.90 20.25 2.53
N ASN A 120 1.43 21.31 1.86
CA ASN A 120 2.02 21.75 0.58
C ASN A 120 3.10 22.85 0.76
N ASP A 121 3.71 23.29 -0.34
CA ASP A 121 4.76 24.33 -0.32
C ASP A 121 4.28 25.71 0.18
N LYS A 122 2.97 25.92 0.30
CA LYS A 122 2.34 27.14 0.84
C LYS A 122 1.96 27.00 2.33
N ASP A 123 2.49 25.98 3.01
CA ASP A 123 2.16 25.62 4.40
C ASP A 123 0.70 25.18 4.62
N GLN A 124 -0.08 24.99 3.55
CA GLN A 124 -1.49 24.65 3.70
C GLN A 124 -1.66 23.17 4.02
N VAL A 125 -2.52 22.87 4.99
CA VAL A 125 -2.81 21.51 5.45
C VAL A 125 -4.05 20.95 4.75
N TYR A 126 -3.97 19.71 4.30
CA TYR A 126 -5.09 18.94 3.75
C TYR A 126 -5.14 17.57 4.40
N CYS A 127 -6.34 17.04 4.65
CA CYS A 127 -6.54 15.71 5.22
C CYS A 127 -7.65 14.95 4.48
N ALA A 128 -7.56 13.63 4.43
CA ALA A 128 -8.55 12.72 3.88
C ALA A 128 -8.61 11.44 4.74
N ASP A 129 -9.83 10.96 4.96
CA ASP A 129 -10.16 9.67 5.57
C ASP A 129 -10.85 8.71 4.57
N GLU A 130 -11.20 9.21 3.38
CA GLU A 130 -11.76 8.46 2.27
C GLU A 130 -10.79 8.42 1.07
N GLY A 131 -10.68 7.24 0.43
CA GLY A 131 -9.93 7.05 -0.81
C GLY A 131 -8.42 7.16 -0.68
N ILE A 132 -7.87 7.09 0.54
CA ILE A 132 -6.43 7.21 0.83
C ILE A 132 -5.57 6.09 0.22
N ASP A 133 -6.21 4.99 -0.16
CA ASP A 133 -5.67 3.81 -0.84
C ASP A 133 -5.97 3.79 -2.35
N THR A 134 -6.37 4.93 -2.90
CA THR A 134 -6.63 5.13 -4.33
C THR A 134 -5.85 6.35 -4.84
N PRO A 135 -5.69 6.53 -6.17
CA PRO A 135 -5.10 7.75 -6.72
C PRO A 135 -5.83 9.06 -6.38
N HIS A 136 -7.07 8.99 -5.87
CA HIS A 136 -7.95 10.15 -5.66
C HIS A 136 -8.45 10.25 -4.21
N PRO A 137 -7.58 10.51 -3.21
CA PRO A 137 -8.04 10.78 -1.85
C PRO A 137 -8.96 12.00 -1.82
N ARG A 138 -9.99 11.95 -0.97
CA ARG A 138 -10.96 13.04 -0.84
C ARG A 138 -10.41 14.15 0.05
N TRP A 139 -9.53 14.98 -0.50
CA TRP A 139 -8.83 16.03 0.27
C TRP A 139 -9.76 17.14 0.78
N HIS A 140 -9.71 17.37 2.10
CA HIS A 140 -10.31 18.52 2.77
C HIS A 140 -9.22 19.46 3.26
N ARG A 141 -9.29 20.74 2.89
CA ARG A 141 -8.38 21.76 3.42
C ARG A 141 -8.72 22.02 4.89
N ALA A 142 -7.70 22.07 5.74
CA ALA A 142 -7.87 22.47 7.13
C ALA A 142 -8.52 23.87 7.22
N PRO A 143 -9.48 24.08 8.14
CA PRO A 143 -10.18 25.35 8.29
C PRO A 143 -9.25 26.45 8.86
N ASP A 144 -9.83 27.65 9.02
CA ASP A 144 -9.26 28.77 9.77
C ASP A 144 -7.90 29.28 9.30
N GLY A 145 -7.50 28.96 8.07
CA GLY A 145 -6.24 29.42 7.50
C GLY A 145 -5.01 28.77 8.15
N ALA A 146 -5.14 27.55 8.70
CA ALA A 146 -4.01 26.80 9.22
C ALA A 146 -2.87 26.70 8.16
N ASN A 147 -1.74 27.33 8.49
CA ASN A 147 -0.52 27.33 7.70
C ASN A 147 0.62 26.78 8.57
N LEU A 148 0.89 25.48 8.43
CA LEU A 148 1.85 24.74 9.24
C LEU A 148 2.98 24.23 8.37
N LYS A 149 4.20 24.20 8.92
CA LYS A 149 5.37 23.69 8.20
C LYS A 149 5.45 22.15 8.15
N PHE A 150 4.84 21.48 9.12
CA PHE A 150 4.92 20.05 9.40
C PHE A 150 3.73 19.65 10.27
N ILE A 151 3.22 18.42 10.09
CA ILE A 151 2.16 17.84 10.92
C ILE A 151 2.52 16.40 11.33
N SER A 152 1.85 15.91 12.37
CA SER A 152 1.84 14.50 12.73
C SER A 152 0.40 14.12 13.03
N VAL A 153 0.00 12.92 12.62
CA VAL A 153 -1.31 12.34 12.91
C VAL A 153 -1.08 11.20 13.90
N ASN A 154 -1.96 11.06 14.89
CA ASN A 154 -1.95 9.96 15.86
C ASN A 154 -3.05 8.99 15.49
#